data_AF-A0A1B6GUN6-F1
#
_entry.id   AF-A0A1B6GUN6-F1
#
_cell.length_a   1.000
_cell.length_b   1.000
_cell.length_c   1.000
_cell.angle_alpha   90.00
_cell.angle_beta   90.00
_cell.angle_gamma   90.00
#
_symmetry.space_group_name_H-M   'P 1'
#
loop_
_entity.id
_entity.type
_entity.pdbx_description
1 polymer ?
#
loop_
_entity_poly.entity_id
_entity_poly.type
_entity_poly.pdbx_seq_one_letter_code
_entity_poly.pdbx_strand_id
1 'polypeptide(L)'
;ACAMYTVGFCESFLDLMKIFEIQIIDGGIQDMRIIGCITILLLLGIVVIGMEWEAKTQMGLLVVLLIAIADFFLGALMGPQNNEARAKGFLGFNSKIVAENLFSDYRQVKNVQHDFFSVFAVFFPAASGFLAG
;
A
#
# COMPACT_ATOMS: atom_id res chain seq x y z
N ALA A 1 2.36 14.72 -3.30
CA ALA A 1 1.85 13.82 -2.24
C ALA A 1 0.41 13.37 -2.51
N CYS A 2 -0.58 14.27 -2.59
CA CYS A 2 -2.00 13.92 -2.79
C CYS A 2 -2.24 12.90 -3.93
N ALA A 3 -1.79 13.21 -5.16
CA ALA A 3 -1.96 12.28 -6.29
C ALA A 3 -1.27 10.91 -6.08
N MET A 4 -0.12 10.86 -5.43
CA MET A 4 0.61 9.61 -5.13
C MET A 4 -0.16 8.75 -4.12
N TYR A 5 -0.74 9.36 -3.08
CA TYR A 5 -1.59 8.66 -2.12
C TYR A 5 -2.88 8.15 -2.75
N THR A 6 -3.52 8.95 -3.61
CA THR A 6 -4.71 8.51 -4.35
C THR A 6 -4.36 7.36 -5.30
N VAL A 7 -3.28 7.44 -6.07
CA VAL A 7 -2.88 6.36 -6.98
C VAL A 7 -2.59 5.06 -6.21
N GLY A 8 -1.87 5.13 -5.07
CA GLY A 8 -1.64 3.95 -4.23
C GLY A 8 -2.93 3.35 -3.63
N PHE A 9 -3.89 4.20 -3.25
CA PHE A 9 -5.23 3.74 -2.87
C PHE A 9 -5.95 3.06 -4.05
N CYS A 10 -5.92 3.65 -5.25
CA CYS A 10 -6.57 3.10 -6.43
C CYS A 10 -5.96 1.76 -6.87
N GLU A 11 -4.64 1.60 -6.79
CA GLU A 11 -3.96 0.32 -7.02
C GLU A 11 -4.48 -0.76 -6.07
N SER A 12 -4.48 -0.48 -4.76
CA SER A 12 -4.95 -1.43 -3.74
C SER A 12 -6.43 -1.77 -3.89
N PHE A 13 -7.25 -0.78 -4.24
CA PHE A 13 -8.69 -0.95 -4.46
C PHE A 13 -8.98 -1.75 -5.74
N LEU A 14 -8.23 -1.52 -6.82
CA LEU A 14 -8.35 -2.28 -8.05
C LEU A 14 -7.98 -3.76 -7.82
N ASP A 15 -6.93 -4.04 -7.06
CA ASP A 15 -6.55 -5.40 -6.71
C ASP A 15 -7.61 -6.10 -5.84
N LEU A 16 -8.28 -5.36 -4.95
CA LEU A 16 -9.44 -5.87 -4.22
C LEU A 16 -10.60 -6.20 -5.18
N MET A 17 -10.92 -5.32 -6.13
CA MET A 17 -11.98 -5.56 -7.12
C MET A 17 -11.71 -6.80 -7.97
N LYS A 18 -10.45 -7.04 -8.37
CA LYS A 18 -10.05 -8.25 -9.10
C LYS A 18 -10.30 -9.52 -8.32
N ILE A 19 -10.09 -9.51 -7.00
CA ILE A 19 -10.37 -10.68 -6.12
C ILE A 19 -11.87 -11.01 -6.12
N PHE A 20 -12.73 -10.00 -6.21
CA PHE A 20 -14.18 -10.17 -6.31
C PHE A 20 -14.69 -10.38 -7.75
N GLU A 21 -13.80 -10.52 -8.73
CA GLU A 21 -14.13 -10.64 -10.16
C GLU A 21 -14.96 -9.47 -10.71
N ILE A 22 -14.82 -8.29 -10.11
CA ILE A 22 -15.50 -7.07 -10.55
C ILE A 22 -14.55 -6.24 -11.41
N GLN A 23 -14.99 -5.86 -12.60
CA GLN A 23 -14.25 -5.03 -13.54
C GLN A 23 -15.16 -3.90 -14.03
N ILE A 24 -14.64 -2.68 -14.21
CA ILE A 24 -15.44 -1.56 -14.71
C ILE A 24 -15.39 -1.55 -16.24
N ILE A 25 -14.19 -1.44 -16.80
CA ILE A 25 -13.97 -1.44 -18.25
C ILE A 25 -12.99 -2.54 -18.65
N ASP A 26 -11.75 -2.45 -18.18
CA ASP A 26 -10.64 -3.32 -18.59
C ASP A 26 -9.90 -3.99 -17.42
N GLY A 27 -10.26 -3.66 -16.17
CA GLY A 27 -9.58 -4.14 -14.97
C GLY A 27 -8.12 -3.65 -14.87
N GLY A 28 -7.75 -2.63 -15.64
CA GLY A 28 -6.39 -2.17 -15.86
C GLY A 28 -6.16 -0.71 -15.50
N ILE A 29 -5.30 -0.04 -16.27
CA ILE A 29 -4.88 1.35 -16.02
C ILE A 29 -6.06 2.31 -16.19
N GLN A 30 -7.01 2.01 -17.07
CA GLN A 30 -8.13 2.90 -17.33
C GLN A 30 -9.11 2.91 -16.16
N ASP A 31 -9.40 1.75 -15.57
CA ASP A 31 -10.20 1.65 -14.35
C ASP A 31 -9.56 2.42 -13.19
N MET A 32 -8.24 2.32 -13.03
CA MET A 32 -7.49 3.09 -12.02
C MET A 32 -7.65 4.61 -12.21
N ARG A 33 -7.60 5.11 -13.44
CA ARG A 33 -7.79 6.55 -13.74
C ARG A 33 -9.18 7.03 -13.38
N ILE A 34 -10.21 6.24 -13.72
CA ILE A 34 -11.61 6.59 -13.44
C ILE A 34 -11.83 6.66 -11.93
N ILE A 35 -11.42 5.62 -11.20
CA ILE A 35 -11.53 5.57 -9.74
C ILE A 35 -10.76 6.75 -9.12
N GLY A 36 -9.53 7.00 -9.57
CA GLY A 36 -8.71 8.10 -9.08
C GLY A 36 -9.35 9.48 -9.27
N CYS A 37 -9.93 9.74 -10.45
CA CYS A 37 -10.66 11.00 -10.71
C CYS A 37 -11.86 11.15 -9.77
N ILE A 38 -12.65 10.09 -9.58
CA ILE A 38 -13.82 10.11 -8.67
C ILE A 38 -13.37 10.35 -7.23
N THR A 39 -12.34 9.65 -6.77
CA THR A 39 -11.80 9.79 -5.41
C THR A 39 -11.28 11.20 -5.15
N ILE A 40 -10.54 11.80 -6.09
CA ILE A 40 -10.03 13.17 -5.92
C ILE A 40 -11.18 14.19 -5.88
N LEU A 41 -12.20 14.04 -6.73
CA LEU A 41 -13.36 14.93 -6.71
C LEU A 41 -14.14 14.83 -5.40
N LEU A 42 -14.31 13.61 -4.86
CA LEU A 42 -14.94 13.41 -3.56
C LEU A 42 -14.12 14.01 -2.41
N LEU A 43 -12.80 13.75 -2.38
CA LEU A 43 -11.92 14.32 -1.37
C LEU A 43 -11.92 15.85 -1.43
N LEU A 44 -11.92 16.43 -2.62
CA LEU A 44 -12.05 17.88 -2.81
C LEU A 44 -13.37 18.40 -2.22
N GLY A 45 -14.48 17.71 -2.48
CA GLY A 45 -15.78 18.06 -1.90
C GLY A 45 -15.76 18.05 -0.37
N ILE A 46 -15.15 17.04 0.25
CA ILE A 46 -15.02 16.94 1.71
C ILE A 46 -14.23 18.14 2.28
N VAL A 47 -13.10 18.48 1.65
CA VAL A 47 -12.26 19.61 2.09
C VAL A 47 -13.02 20.94 2.00
N VAL A 48 -13.85 21.13 0.97
CA VAL A 48 -14.64 22.36 0.79
C VAL A 48 -15.77 22.48 1.82
N ILE A 49 -16.38 21.36 2.25
CA ILE A 49 -17.56 21.37 3.14
C ILE A 49 -17.18 21.66 4.60
N GLY A 50 -16.02 21.20 5.08
CA GLY A 50 -15.55 21.61 6.41
C GLY A 50 -14.46 20.75 7.02
N MET A 51 -13.36 21.40 7.43
CA MET A 51 -12.18 20.75 8.03
C MET A 51 -12.37 20.36 9.50
N GLU A 52 -13.44 20.79 10.17
CA GLU A 52 -13.71 20.39 11.57
C GLU A 52 -13.96 18.89 11.72
N TRP A 53 -14.54 18.27 10.70
CA TRP A 53 -14.77 16.82 10.66
C TRP A 53 -13.49 16.04 10.40
N GLU A 54 -12.59 16.61 9.59
CA GLU A 54 -11.30 16.00 9.24
C GLU A 54 -10.47 15.72 10.50
N ALA A 55 -10.33 16.70 11.39
CA ALA A 55 -9.55 16.55 12.61
C ALA A 55 -10.12 15.45 13.55
N LYS A 56 -11.45 15.32 13.63
CA LYS A 56 -12.10 14.24 14.41
C LYS A 56 -11.88 12.88 13.78
N THR A 57 -11.98 12.78 12.45
CA THR A 57 -11.75 11.53 11.71
C THR A 57 -10.29 11.10 11.73
N GLN A 58 -9.34 12.05 11.75
CA GLN A 58 -7.89 11.76 11.82
C GLN A 58 -7.54 10.88 13.03
N MET A 59 -8.13 11.17 14.20
CA MET A 59 -7.91 10.35 15.39
C MET A 59 -8.43 8.92 15.19
N GLY A 60 -9.58 8.76 14.54
CA GLY A 60 -10.13 7.45 14.21
C GLY A 60 -9.25 6.68 13.21
N LEU A 61 -8.78 7.35 12.16
CA LEU A 61 -7.88 6.77 11.16
C LEU A 61 -6.54 6.34 11.78
N LEU A 62 -6.02 7.12 12.75
CA LEU A 62 -4.80 6.76 13.48
C LEU A 62 -4.99 5.45 14.26
N VAL A 63 -6.11 5.28 14.94
CA VAL A 63 -6.40 4.04 15.69
C VAL A 63 -6.48 2.83 14.74
N VAL A 64 -7.17 2.97 13.61
CA VAL A 64 -7.25 1.90 12.60
C VAL A 64 -5.86 1.54 12.06
N LEU A 65 -5.01 2.54 11.80
CA LEU A 65 -3.64 2.33 11.35
C LEU A 65 -2.82 1.54 12.38
N LEU A 66 -2.90 1.90 13.67
CA LEU A 66 -2.19 1.20 14.74
C LEU A 66 -2.67 -0.25 14.88
N ILE A 67 -3.98 -0.49 14.76
CA ILE A 67 -4.55 -1.85 14.79
C ILE A 67 -4.04 -2.65 13.58
N ALA A 68 -4.01 -2.08 12.38
CA ALA A 68 -3.50 -2.77 11.19
C ALA A 68 -2.02 -3.15 11.33
N ILE A 69 -1.20 -2.27 11.92
CA ILE A 69 0.21 -2.56 12.20
C ILE A 69 0.33 -3.71 13.22
N ALA A 70 -0.45 -3.66 14.30
CA ALA A 70 -0.45 -4.71 15.32
C ALA A 70 -0.90 -6.06 14.75
N ASP A 71 -1.96 -6.08 13.94
CA ASP A 71 -2.46 -7.27 13.26
C ASP A 71 -1.40 -7.89 12.34
N PHE A 72 -0.68 -7.06 11.58
CA PHE A 72 0.45 -7.51 10.76
C PHE A 72 1.56 -8.19 11.59
N PHE A 73 1.95 -7.59 12.72
CA PHE A 73 2.97 -8.19 13.60
C PHE A 73 2.52 -9.51 14.23
N LEU A 74 1.26 -9.59 14.68
CA LEU A 74 0.69 -10.81 15.23
C LEU A 74 0.60 -11.91 14.17
N GLY A 75 0.16 -11.58 12.96
CA GLY A 75 0.13 -12.50 11.82
C GLY A 75 1.52 -13.01 11.43
N ALA A 76 2.53 -12.13 11.44
CA ALA A 76 3.92 -12.51 11.20
C ALA A 76 4.44 -13.50 12.28
N LEU A 77 4.09 -13.26 13.55
CA LEU A 77 4.51 -14.10 14.68
C LEU A 77 3.80 -15.46 14.71
N MET A 78 2.52 -15.52 14.37
CA MET A 78 1.76 -16.79 14.30
C MET A 78 2.28 -17.71 13.19
N GLY A 79 2.90 -17.15 12.15
CA GLY A 79 3.46 -17.92 11.03
C GLY A 79 2.40 -18.50 10.08
N PRO A 80 2.81 -19.26 9.06
CA PRO A 80 1.91 -19.70 7.99
C PRO A 80 0.87 -20.69 8.48
N GLN A 81 -0.40 -20.26 8.47
CA GLN A 81 -1.55 -21.06 8.91
C GLN A 81 -2.00 -22.07 7.84
N ASN A 82 -1.90 -21.72 6.56
CA ASN A 82 -2.43 -22.50 5.44
C ASN A 82 -1.33 -22.86 4.42
N ASN A 83 -1.53 -23.97 3.69
CA ASN A 83 -0.66 -24.39 2.60
C ASN A 83 -0.59 -23.36 1.47
N GLU A 84 -1.68 -22.61 1.26
CA GLU A 84 -1.71 -21.50 0.29
C GLU A 84 -0.79 -20.35 0.69
N ALA A 85 -0.72 -20.00 1.99
CA ALA A 85 0.19 -18.96 2.47
C ALA A 85 1.65 -19.36 2.25
N ARG A 86 1.98 -20.65 2.45
CA ARG A 86 3.31 -21.19 2.12
C ARG A 86 3.59 -21.16 0.62
N ALA A 87 2.61 -21.51 -0.21
CA ALA A 87 2.74 -21.46 -1.67
C ALA A 87 2.95 -20.03 -2.20
N LYS A 88 2.36 -19.03 -1.53
CA LYS A 88 2.58 -17.59 -1.80
C LYS A 88 3.91 -17.05 -1.24
N GLY A 89 4.74 -17.90 -0.61
CA GLY A 89 6.07 -17.54 -0.12
C GLY A 89 6.14 -17.08 1.34
N PHE A 90 5.02 -17.09 2.08
CA PHE A 90 5.04 -16.82 3.52
C PHE A 90 5.41 -18.10 4.27
N LEU A 91 6.67 -18.20 4.69
CA LEU A 91 7.23 -19.37 5.39
C LEU A 91 7.47 -19.12 6.89
N GLY A 92 7.08 -17.94 7.39
CA GLY A 92 7.33 -17.51 8.77
C GLY A 92 8.79 -17.13 9.03
N PHE A 93 9.15 -16.97 10.31
CA PHE A 93 10.52 -16.64 10.72
C PHE A 93 11.44 -17.86 10.55
N ASN A 94 12.21 -17.89 9.46
CA ASN A 94 13.17 -18.94 9.15
C ASN A 94 14.57 -18.35 8.97
N SER A 95 15.53 -18.81 9.77
CA SER A 95 16.91 -18.32 9.76
C SER A 95 17.61 -18.52 8.41
N LYS A 96 17.25 -19.57 7.66
CA LYS A 96 17.81 -19.81 6.32
C LYS A 96 17.36 -18.73 5.33
N ILE A 97 16.07 -18.38 5.36
CA ILE A 97 15.50 -17.34 4.49
C ILE A 97 16.07 -15.97 4.84
N VAL A 98 16.29 -15.68 6.12
CA VAL A 98 16.95 -14.43 6.54
C VAL A 98 18.37 -14.35 5.99
N ALA A 99 19.14 -15.45 6.04
CA ALA A 99 20.49 -15.50 5.50
C ALA A 99 20.50 -15.33 3.97
N GLU A 100 19.54 -15.94 3.27
CA GLU A 100 19.39 -15.82 1.81
C GLU A 100 19.00 -14.41 1.34
N ASN A 101 18.17 -13.69 2.12
CA ASN A 101 17.68 -12.35 1.77
C ASN A 101 18.54 -11.20 2.33
N LEU A 102 19.71 -11.48 2.91
CA LEU A 102 20.53 -10.46 3.57
C LEU A 102 21.27 -9.55 2.58
N PHE A 103 21.49 -10.03 1.36
CA PHE A 103 22.23 -9.29 0.32
C PHE A 103 21.30 -8.69 -0.73
N SER A 104 21.77 -7.65 -1.40
CA SER A 104 21.02 -6.98 -2.47
C SER A 104 20.84 -7.87 -3.69
N ASP A 105 19.62 -7.98 -4.18
CA ASP A 105 19.28 -8.60 -5.46
C ASP A 105 18.50 -7.60 -6.31
N TYR A 106 19.22 -6.68 -6.97
CA TYR A 106 18.62 -5.67 -7.83
C TYR A 106 18.20 -6.29 -9.16
N ARG A 107 16.89 -6.28 -9.44
CA ARG A 107 16.29 -6.91 -10.61
C ARG A 107 15.83 -5.87 -11.64
N GLN A 108 15.78 -6.28 -12.90
CA GLN A 108 15.10 -5.50 -13.93
C GLN A 108 13.58 -5.65 -13.74
N VAL A 109 12.86 -4.54 -13.64
CA VAL A 109 11.40 -4.54 -13.63
C VAL A 109 10.92 -3.53 -14.67
N LYS A 110 9.99 -3.93 -15.54
CA LYS A 110 9.44 -3.07 -16.61
C LYS A 110 10.52 -2.41 -17.48
N ASN A 111 11.58 -3.14 -17.84
CA ASN A 111 12.75 -2.68 -18.60
C ASN A 111 13.59 -1.56 -17.92
N VAL A 112 13.41 -1.36 -16.61
CA VAL A 112 14.23 -0.45 -15.82
C VAL A 112 15.15 -1.27 -14.93
N GLN A 113 16.44 -0.98 -14.99
CA GLN A 113 17.40 -1.52 -14.05
C GLN A 113 17.31 -0.76 -12.74
N HIS A 114 17.02 -1.49 -11.66
CA HIS A 114 17.03 -0.92 -10.32
C HIS A 114 18.45 -0.94 -9.75
N ASP A 115 18.79 0.12 -9.03
CA ASP A 115 19.96 0.25 -8.20
C ASP A 115 19.55 0.80 -6.81
N PHE A 116 20.53 0.95 -5.91
CA PHE A 116 20.30 1.49 -4.57
C PHE A 116 19.53 2.81 -4.57
N PHE A 117 19.92 3.75 -5.45
CA PHE A 117 19.31 5.09 -5.50
C PHE A 117 17.88 5.05 -6.03
N SER A 118 17.58 4.20 -7.01
CA SER A 118 16.22 4.04 -7.53
C SER A 118 15.27 3.48 -6.45
N VAL A 119 15.72 2.50 -5.66
CA VAL A 119 14.94 1.92 -4.57
C VAL A 119 14.77 2.94 -3.43
N PHE A 120 15.83 3.67 -3.09
CA PHE A 120 15.78 4.75 -2.11
C PHE A 120 14.80 5.85 -2.51
N ALA A 121 14.77 6.25 -3.79
CA ALA A 121 13.87 7.28 -4.29
C ALA A 121 12.39 6.88 -4.17
N VAL A 122 12.05 5.59 -4.33
CA VAL A 122 10.68 5.08 -4.11
C VAL A 122 10.32 5.06 -2.62
N PHE A 123 11.27 4.77 -1.74
CA PHE A 123 11.04 4.75 -0.29
C PHE A 123 11.00 6.17 0.32
N PHE A 124 11.70 7.13 -0.26
CA PHE A 124 11.87 8.47 0.31
C PHE A 124 10.56 9.19 0.68
N PRO A 125 9.50 9.17 -0.16
CA PRO A 125 8.21 9.77 0.20
C PRO A 125 7.58 9.16 1.46
N ALA A 126 7.85 7.89 1.79
CA ALA A 126 7.32 7.25 3.01
C ALA A 126 7.97 7.78 4.29
N ALA A 127 9.20 8.28 4.22
CA ALA A 127 9.89 8.93 5.34
C ALA A 127 9.61 10.44 5.42
N SER A 128 9.01 11.02 4.38
CA SER A 128 8.60 12.43 4.36
C SER A 128 7.36 12.66 5.23
N GLY A 129 7.12 13.90 5.69
CA GLY A 129 5.93 14.24 6.49
C GLY A 129 6.22 14.73 7.92
N PHE A 130 7.50 14.82 8.32
CA PHE A 130 7.91 15.39 9.61
C PHE A 130 7.58 16.89 9.78
N LEU A 131 7.21 17.59 8.70
CA LEU A 131 6.77 19.00 8.69
C LEU A 131 5.24 19.17 8.86
N ALA A 132 4.49 18.08 9.06
CA ALA A 132 3.03 18.11 9.19
C ALA A 132 2.53 18.41 10.63
N GLY A 133 3.44 18.75 11.55
CA GLY A 133 3.15 19.10 12.94
C GLY A 133 3.08 20.59 13.19
#